data_AF-A0A0M1LT36-F1
#
_entry.id   AF-A0A0M1LT36-F1
#
_cell.length_a   1.000
_cell.length_b   1.000
_cell.length_c   1.000
_cell.angle_alpha   90.00
_cell.angle_beta   90.00
_cell.angle_gamma   90.00
#
_symmetry.space_group_name_H-M   'P 1'
#
loop_
_entity.id
_entity.type
_entity.pdbx_description
1 polymer ?
#
loop_
_entity_poly.entity_id
_entity_poly.type
_entity_poly.pdbx_seq_one_letter_code
_entity_poly.pdbx_strand_id
1 'polypeptide(L)' 'MALPEITQENVHVFIPFKVAKVTGMIIETEHNSLEDALMEVYNSKVYSDLENEETKLWHEGATYIYESLKEEKHNKQT' A
#
# COMPACT_ATOMS: atom_id res chain seq x y z
N MET A 1 -4.03 -27.25 -9.77
CA MET A 1 -4.12 -25.91 -10.38
C MET A 1 -2.93 -25.11 -9.88
N ALA A 2 -2.11 -24.56 -10.77
CA ALA A 2 -1.10 -23.59 -10.39
C ALA A 2 -1.78 -22.22 -10.25
N LEU A 3 -1.31 -21.38 -9.33
CA LEU A 3 -1.71 -19.98 -9.31
C LEU A 3 -1.26 -19.33 -10.63
N PRO A 4 -2.05 -18.41 -11.21
CA PRO A 4 -1.60 -17.64 -12.37
C PRO A 4 -0.33 -16.87 -12.03
N GLU A 5 0.55 -16.72 -13.02
CA GLU A 5 1.68 -15.80 -12.91
C GLU A 5 1.14 -14.38 -12.71
N ILE A 6 1.75 -13.64 -11.80
CA ILE A 6 1.40 -12.25 -11.56
C ILE A 6 2.26 -11.38 -12.46
N THR A 7 1.59 -10.52 -13.22
CA THR A 7 2.17 -9.62 -14.21
C THR A 7 1.57 -8.23 -14.02
N GLN A 8 2.11 -7.25 -14.74
CA GLN A 8 1.57 -5.89 -14.72
C GLN A 8 0.08 -5.82 -15.10
N GLU A 9 -0.42 -6.80 -15.85
CA GLU A 9 -1.83 -6.88 -16.26
C GLU A 9 -2.76 -7.27 -15.11
N ASN A 10 -2.27 -7.96 -14.06
CA ASN A 10 -3.11 -8.54 -13.01
C ASN A 10 -2.68 -8.21 -11.56
N VAL A 11 -1.56 -7.51 -11.36
CA VAL A 11 -1.08 -7.09 -10.04
C VAL A 11 -2.13 -6.29 -9.25
N HIS A 12 -2.94 -5.50 -9.97
CA HIS A 12 -4.00 -4.68 -9.39
C HIS A 12 -5.04 -5.47 -8.57
N VAL A 13 -5.19 -6.77 -8.81
CA VAL A 13 -6.14 -7.64 -8.08
C VAL A 13 -5.80 -7.73 -6.58
N PHE A 14 -4.53 -7.59 -6.20
CA PHE A 14 -4.10 -7.66 -4.80
C PHE A 14 -4.25 -6.35 -4.03
N ILE A 15 -4.35 -5.24 -4.75
CA ILE A 15 -4.24 -3.90 -4.19
C ILE A 15 -5.41 -3.54 -3.27
N PRO A 16 -6.70 -3.78 -3.63
CA PRO A 16 -7.83 -3.37 -2.79
C PRO A 16 -7.77 -3.93 -1.37
N PHE A 17 -7.38 -5.21 -1.22
CA PHE A 17 -7.26 -5.83 0.09
C PHE A 17 -6.13 -5.22 0.92
N LYS A 18 -4.99 -4.94 0.29
CA LYS A 18 -3.83 -4.33 0.96
C LYS A 18 -4.15 -2.90 1.40
N VAL A 19 -4.74 -2.11 0.51
CA VAL A 19 -5.18 -0.73 0.82
C VAL A 19 -6.16 -0.75 1.99
N ALA A 20 -7.19 -1.60 1.96
CA ALA A 20 -8.15 -1.71 3.07
C ALA A 20 -7.48 -2.04 4.41
N LYS A 21 -6.48 -2.93 4.43
CA LYS A 21 -5.74 -3.28 5.64
C LYS A 21 -4.85 -2.13 6.14
N VAL A 22 -4.11 -1.50 5.24
CA VAL A 22 -3.20 -0.39 5.57
C VAL A 22 -3.99 0.82 6.07
N THR A 23 -5.07 1.18 5.39
CA THR A 23 -5.97 2.25 5.81
C THR A 23 -6.56 1.99 7.19
N GLY A 24 -6.94 0.75 7.50
CA GLY A 24 -7.35 0.36 8.85
C GLY A 24 -6.27 0.62 9.89
N MET A 25 -5.02 0.24 9.61
CA MET A 25 -3.88 0.50 10.50
C MET A 25 -3.66 2.01 10.73
N ILE A 26 -3.73 2.82 9.67
CA ILE A 26 -3.58 4.29 9.77
C ILE A 26 -4.65 4.88 10.70
N ILE A 27 -5.91 4.51 10.50
CA ILE A 27 -7.03 5.01 11.33
C ILE A 27 -6.85 4.62 12.79
N GLU A 28 -6.43 3.38 13.06
CA GLU A 28 -6.17 2.88 14.41
C GLU A 28 -5.03 3.63 15.11
N THR A 29 -3.97 4.00 14.37
CA THR A 29 -2.77 4.63 14.96
C THR A 29 -2.81 6.15 15.01
N GLU A 30 -3.41 6.81 14.02
CA GLU A 30 -3.36 8.27 13.85
C GLU A 30 -4.70 8.96 14.16
N HIS A 31 -5.78 8.19 14.40
CA HIS A 31 -7.14 8.71 14.58
C HIS A 31 -7.66 9.54 13.40
N ASN A 32 -7.15 9.27 12.20
CA ASN A 32 -7.58 9.93 10.96
C ASN A 32 -8.94 9.41 10.48
N SER A 33 -9.62 10.21 9.66
CA SER A 33 -10.81 9.74 8.94
C SER A 33 -10.44 8.70 7.89
N LEU A 34 -11.42 7.91 7.44
CA LEU A 34 -11.23 6.97 6.33
C LEU A 34 -10.78 7.69 5.05
N GLU A 35 -11.35 8.86 4.77
CA GLU A 35 -11.02 9.66 3.60
C GLU A 35 -9.57 10.13 3.64
N ASP A 36 -9.12 10.68 4.77
CA ASP A 36 -7.73 11.14 4.94
C ASP A 36 -6.74 9.98 4.81
N ALA A 37 -7.04 8.83 5.43
CA ALA A 37 -6.20 7.65 5.37
C ALA A 37 -6.13 7.04 3.97
N LEU A 38 -7.22 7.06 3.19
CA LEU A 38 -7.21 6.66 1.78
C LEU A 38 -6.37 7.64 0.94
N MET A 39 -6.54 8.94 1.16
CA MET A 39 -5.78 9.97 0.45
C MET A 39 -4.28 9.87 0.74
N GLU A 40 -3.91 9.55 1.98
CA GLU A 40 -2.50 9.30 2.34
C GLU A 40 -1.92 8.11 1.55
N VAL A 41 -2.66 7.00 1.47
CA VAL A 41 -2.21 5.82 0.72
C VAL A 41 -2.13 6.13 -0.78
N TYR A 42 -3.19 6.61 -1.41
CA TYR A 42 -3.24 6.80 -2.86
C TYR A 42 -2.26 7.86 -3.39
N ASN A 43 -1.87 8.84 -2.58
CA ASN A 43 -0.89 9.87 -2.97
C ASN A 43 0.57 9.50 -2.63
N SER A 44 0.82 8.29 -2.14
CA SER A 44 2.16 7.83 -1.78
C SER A 44 2.93 7.26 -2.97
N LYS A 45 4.26 7.38 -2.93
CA LYS A 45 5.13 6.62 -3.84
C LYS A 45 4.99 5.13 -3.55
N VAL A 46 4.81 4.72 -2.30
CA VAL A 46 4.55 3.32 -1.91
C VAL A 46 3.36 2.74 -2.67
N TYR A 47 2.28 3.49 -2.87
CA TYR A 47 1.14 3.05 -3.67
C TYR A 47 1.48 2.93 -5.16
N SER A 48 2.21 3.90 -5.72
CA SER A 48 2.71 3.80 -7.11
C SER A 48 3.62 2.58 -7.30
N ASP A 49 4.46 2.27 -6.32
CA ASP A 49 5.31 1.08 -6.33
C ASP A 49 4.46 -0.20 -6.21
N LEU A 50 3.37 -0.17 -5.42
CA LEU A 50 2.45 -1.29 -5.25
C LEU A 50 1.66 -1.62 -6.53
N GLU A 51 1.38 -0.61 -7.35
CA GLU A 51 0.80 -0.77 -8.69
C GLU A 51 1.81 -1.29 -9.73
N ASN A 52 3.10 -1.14 -9.48
CA ASN A 52 4.15 -1.60 -10.38
C ASN A 52 4.61 -3.01 -10.01
N GLU A 53 4.32 -3.97 -10.89
CA GLU A 53 4.64 -5.37 -10.68
C GLU A 53 6.13 -5.65 -10.52
N GLU A 54 6.99 -4.88 -11.21
CA GLU A 54 8.45 -5.06 -11.17
C GLU A 54 9.05 -4.81 -9.78
N THR A 55 8.39 -3.99 -8.95
CA THR A 55 8.85 -3.71 -7.57
C THR A 55 8.65 -4.90 -6.65
N LYS A 56 7.76 -5.82 -7.02
CA LYS A 56 7.30 -6.95 -6.21
C LYS A 56 6.74 -6.54 -4.85
N LEU A 57 6.41 -5.27 -4.61
CA LEU A 57 5.86 -4.79 -3.34
C LEU A 57 4.51 -5.47 -3.02
N TRP A 58 3.79 -5.91 -4.05
CA TRP A 58 2.56 -6.70 -3.90
C TRP A 58 2.80 -8.09 -3.26
N HIS A 59 4.03 -8.61 -3.21
CA HIS A 59 4.38 -9.80 -2.42
C HIS A 59 4.30 -9.53 -0.91
N GLU A 60 4.54 -8.28 -0.50
CA GLU A 60 4.75 -7.95 0.90
C GLU A 60 3.44 -7.88 1.70
N GLY A 61 3.55 -8.11 3.00
CA GLY A 61 2.43 -7.99 3.92
C GLY A 61 1.96 -6.55 4.10
N ALA A 62 0.71 -6.37 4.54
CA ALA A 62 0.15 -5.04 4.82
C ALA A 62 0.95 -4.26 5.88
N THR A 63 1.53 -4.95 6.86
CA THR A 63 2.41 -4.33 7.87
C THR A 63 3.65 -3.70 7.24
N TYR A 64 4.31 -4.39 6.31
CA TYR A 64 5.48 -3.84 5.62
C TYR A 64 5.10 -2.60 4.80
N ILE A 65 4.00 -2.68 4.05
CA ILE A 65 3.49 -1.54 3.26
C ILE A 65 3.20 -0.32 4.17
N TYR A 66 2.61 -0.55 5.34
CA TYR A 66 2.36 0.49 6.32
C TYR A 66 3.64 1.10 6.91
N GLU A 67 4.67 0.30 7.22
CA GLU A 67 5.97 0.83 7.63
C GLU A 67 6.62 1.68 6.54
N SER A 68 6.60 1.22 5.28
CA SER A 68 7.13 1.98 4.14
C SER A 68 6.43 3.33 3.95
N LEU A 69 5.11 3.40 4.20
CA LEU A 69 4.38 4.68 4.18
C LEU A 69 4.86 5.64 5.26
N LYS A 70 5.11 5.13 6.47
CA LYS A 70 5.64 5.94 7.57
C LYS A 70 7.06 6.45 7.27
N GLU A 71 7.90 5.60 6.67
CA GLU A 71 9.23 6.01 6.22
C GLU A 71 9.16 7.08 5.13
N GLU A 72 8.28 6.93 4.14
CA GLU A 72 8.06 7.94 3.10
C GLU A 72 7.62 9.28 3.71
N LYS A 73 6.67 9.25 4.66
CA LYS A 73 6.16 10.43 5.36
C LYS A 73 7.26 11.13 6.16
N HIS A 74 8.12 10.38 6.84
CA HIS A 74 9.26 10.91 7.59
C HIS A 74 10.29 11.57 6.68
N ASN A 75 10.60 10.94 5.54
CA ASN A 75 11.58 11.45 4.58
C ASN A 75 11.11 12.72 3.87
N LYS A 76 9.80 12.90 3.65
CA LYS A 76 9.23 14.15 3.09
C LYS A 76 9.29 15.34 4.05
N GLN A 77 9.49 15.10 5.35
CA GLN A 77 9.53 16.14 6.39
C GLN A 77 10.94 16.63 6.72
N THR A 78 11.98 16.01 6.15
CA THR A 78 13.39 16.38 6.30
C THR A 78 13.88 17.16 5.08
#